data_AF-A0A1V1ZGD7-F1
#
_entry.id   AF-A0A1V1ZGD7-F1
#
_cell.length_a   1.000
_cell.length_b   1.000
_cell.length_c   1.000
_cell.angle_alpha   90.00
_cell.angle_beta   90.00
_cell.angle_gamma   90.00
#
_symmetry.space_group_name_H-M   'P 1'
#
loop_
_entity.id
_entity.type
_entity.pdbx_description
1 polymer ?
#
loop_
_entity_poly.entity_id
_entity_poly.type
_entity_poly.pdbx_seq_one_letter_code
_entity_poly.pdbx_strand_id
1 'polypeptide(L)'
;MLFKFLNYLQPTHYFSLNRNNDKGIFPKVEELPIIIKKQLEADSGFESALAQLHDLSWQALQKGYIGDAEVYSEAVELPLVDEYRFIRKYFNKAWVWYVLGLRLGSFCNPIKEVKAFWYSRHAIRSTYLKHPLSHEGWYGFKSSLLEKAPKVSVIIPTLSRYTYLKDVLQDLTQQDYPNFEVLVVDQSQPFKEAFYKDLGVDLKVFYQEEQALWLARNRAIQEAQGDYLLLFDDDSRVAPDWISSHIKALDFFKADISSGVSISKVGAKVPEHYVFFKVSDQLDTGNVLIKREVFEDIGLFDRQFEKQRMGDGEFGLRAYRAGFLNVSNPYAERLHLKVDSGGLREMGSWDAFRTNKLLAPRPIPSVLYFFRGYFGGRATRYALLRTVPISILPYRFKQNRLMLVLGALLSVFMLPLVVFQVWKSWRLATRKLEEGPMIGEL
;
A
#
# COMPACT_ATOMS: atom_id res chain seq x y z
N MET A 1 -6.39 2.36 16.57
CA MET A 1 -7.33 1.45 15.87
C MET A 1 -8.69 1.46 16.56
N LEU A 2 -9.78 1.49 15.79
CA LEU A 2 -11.15 1.50 16.32
C LEU A 2 -11.56 0.21 17.04
N PHE A 3 -11.05 -0.93 16.56
CA PHE A 3 -11.31 -2.26 17.13
C PHE A 3 -9.97 -2.95 17.42
N LYS A 4 -9.80 -3.48 18.63
CA LYS A 4 -8.57 -4.12 19.10
C LYS A 4 -8.25 -5.37 18.30
N PHE A 5 -9.25 -6.10 17.81
CA PHE A 5 -9.05 -7.32 17.04
C PHE A 5 -8.43 -7.09 15.65
N LEU A 6 -8.50 -5.85 15.14
CA LEU A 6 -7.74 -5.47 13.95
C LEU A 6 -6.22 -5.63 14.14
N ASN A 7 -5.70 -5.52 15.36
CA ASN A 7 -4.27 -5.72 15.63
C ASN A 7 -3.79 -7.16 15.36
N TYR A 8 -4.71 -8.14 15.33
CA TYR A 8 -4.37 -9.51 14.94
C TYR A 8 -4.47 -9.73 13.42
N LEU A 9 -5.38 -8.99 12.77
CA LEU A 9 -5.74 -9.19 11.36
C LEU A 9 -4.92 -8.31 10.41
N GLN A 10 -4.62 -7.10 10.85
CA GLN A 10 -3.93 -6.03 10.12
C GLN A 10 -2.89 -5.34 11.03
N PRO A 11 -1.95 -6.08 11.65
CA PRO A 11 -1.00 -5.54 12.63
C PRO A 11 -0.10 -4.42 12.10
N THR A 12 0.18 -4.41 10.80
CA THR A 12 1.16 -3.52 10.15
C THR A 12 0.51 -2.68 9.05
N HIS A 13 -0.74 -2.27 9.28
CA HIS A 13 -1.50 -1.41 8.37
C HIS A 13 -1.30 0.06 8.74
N TYR A 14 -1.18 0.97 7.78
CA TYR A 14 -0.88 2.39 8.05
C TYR A 14 -1.81 3.01 9.10
N PHE A 15 -3.10 2.80 8.90
CA PHE A 15 -4.17 3.34 9.74
C PHE A 15 -4.23 2.74 11.16
N SER A 16 -3.33 1.79 11.49
CA SER A 16 -3.14 1.37 12.89
C SER A 16 -2.29 2.33 13.70
N LEU A 17 -1.51 3.19 13.04
CA LEU A 17 -0.67 4.22 13.65
C LEU A 17 -1.35 5.58 13.60
N ASN A 18 -1.04 6.41 14.59
CA ASN A 18 -1.38 7.82 14.57
C ASN A 18 -0.39 8.60 13.70
N ARG A 19 -0.86 9.74 13.18
CA ARG A 19 -0.04 10.76 12.53
C ARG A 19 0.81 11.49 13.58
N ASN A 20 1.79 12.28 13.16
CA ASN A 20 2.74 12.98 14.03
C ASN A 20 2.08 14.00 14.97
N ASN A 21 0.85 14.42 14.67
CA ASN A 21 0.01 15.26 15.53
C ASN A 21 -0.92 14.44 16.45
N ASP A 22 -0.62 13.16 16.68
CA ASP A 22 -1.37 12.19 17.49
C ASP A 22 -2.81 11.92 17.02
N LYS A 23 -3.17 12.35 15.81
CA LYS A 23 -4.49 12.08 15.22
C LYS A 23 -4.50 10.76 14.47
N GLY A 24 -5.59 10.00 14.59
CA GLY A 24 -5.87 8.86 13.74
C GLY A 24 -6.33 9.27 12.33
N ILE A 25 -7.00 8.35 11.63
CA ILE A 25 -7.58 8.61 10.30
C ILE A 25 -9.10 8.39 10.25
N PHE A 26 -9.64 7.80 11.31
CA PHE A 26 -11.04 7.36 11.35
C PHE A 26 -11.93 8.54 11.76
N PRO A 27 -12.86 9.00 10.91
CA PRO A 27 -13.66 10.18 11.19
C PRO A 27 -14.70 9.90 12.28
N LYS A 28 -14.94 10.88 13.14
CA LYS A 28 -16.09 10.92 14.05
C LYS A 28 -17.36 11.04 13.21
N VAL A 29 -18.31 10.16 13.46
CA VAL A 29 -19.51 10.02 12.60
C VAL A 29 -20.44 11.23 12.77
N GLU A 30 -20.38 11.87 13.92
CA GLU A 30 -21.07 13.09 14.31
C GLU A 30 -20.67 14.27 13.41
N GLU A 31 -19.41 14.33 12.98
CA GLU A 31 -18.85 15.41 12.15
C GLU A 31 -18.98 15.14 10.65
N LEU A 32 -19.41 13.94 10.25
CA LEU A 32 -19.59 13.63 8.83
C LEU A 32 -20.72 14.47 8.21
N PRO A 33 -20.60 14.90 6.94
CA PRO A 33 -21.71 15.53 6.23
C PRO A 33 -22.95 14.63 6.20
N ILE A 34 -24.14 15.22 6.28
CA ILE A 34 -25.43 14.49 6.31
C ILE A 34 -25.56 13.53 5.12
N ILE A 35 -25.09 13.96 3.94
CA ILE A 35 -25.12 13.15 2.72
C ILE A 35 -24.26 11.88 2.82
N ILE A 36 -23.13 11.95 3.54
CA ILE A 36 -22.28 10.80 3.80
C ILE A 36 -22.94 9.87 4.81
N LYS A 37 -23.47 10.42 5.93
CA LYS A 37 -24.15 9.61 6.97
C LYS A 37 -25.30 8.79 6.41
N LYS A 38 -26.10 9.36 5.50
CA LYS A 38 -27.23 8.68 4.85
C LYS A 38 -26.81 7.46 4.01
N GLN A 39 -25.55 7.38 3.62
CA GLN A 39 -25.00 6.26 2.84
C GLN A 39 -24.32 5.20 3.73
N LEU A 40 -24.29 5.36 5.04
CA LEU A 40 -23.72 4.39 5.98
C LEU A 40 -24.80 3.45 6.54
N GLU A 41 -24.43 2.21 6.83
CA GLU A 41 -25.37 1.17 7.26
C GLU A 41 -25.17 0.88 8.76
N ALA A 42 -26.04 1.42 9.62
CA ALA A 42 -26.00 1.14 11.05
C ALA A 42 -26.33 -0.32 11.35
N ASP A 43 -25.58 -0.94 12.26
CA ASP A 43 -25.84 -2.29 12.76
C ASP A 43 -26.26 -2.22 14.23
N SER A 44 -27.56 -2.35 14.48
CA SER A 44 -28.12 -2.29 15.84
C SER A 44 -27.76 -3.49 16.71
N GLY A 45 -27.03 -4.48 16.18
CA GLY A 45 -26.63 -5.66 16.95
C GLY A 45 -25.27 -5.55 17.64
N PHE A 46 -24.59 -4.41 17.57
CA PHE A 46 -23.52 -4.06 18.51
C PHE A 46 -24.14 -3.65 19.85
N GLU A 47 -23.58 -4.13 20.96
CA GLU A 47 -24.06 -3.86 22.32
C GLU A 47 -23.77 -2.43 22.77
N SER A 48 -22.60 -1.88 22.39
CA SER A 48 -22.22 -0.52 22.75
C SER A 48 -22.51 0.48 21.64
N ALA A 49 -23.05 1.65 22.02
CA ALA A 49 -23.24 2.77 21.10
C ALA A 49 -21.92 3.21 20.45
N LEU A 50 -20.81 3.16 21.22
CA LEU A 50 -19.48 3.48 20.70
C LEU A 50 -19.03 2.49 19.61
N ALA A 51 -19.27 1.19 19.76
CA ALA A 51 -18.94 0.22 18.70
C ALA A 51 -19.76 0.45 17.43
N GLN A 52 -21.03 0.88 17.56
CA GLN A 52 -21.84 1.27 16.40
C GLN A 52 -21.23 2.47 15.66
N LEU A 53 -20.79 3.49 16.40
CA LEU A 53 -20.12 4.67 15.82
C LEU A 53 -18.77 4.30 15.19
N HIS A 54 -17.98 3.44 15.83
CA HIS A 54 -16.72 2.93 15.27
C HIS A 54 -16.95 2.10 14.00
N ASP A 55 -17.99 1.27 13.96
CA ASP A 55 -18.37 0.53 12.76
C ASP A 55 -18.76 1.46 11.60
N LEU A 56 -19.55 2.50 11.87
CA LEU A 56 -19.91 3.52 10.88
C LEU A 56 -18.69 4.33 10.41
N SER A 57 -17.77 4.67 11.31
CA SER A 57 -16.50 5.33 10.99
C SER A 57 -15.62 4.47 10.09
N TRP A 58 -15.52 3.17 10.39
CA TRP A 58 -14.85 2.19 9.53
C TRP A 58 -15.48 2.14 8.15
N GLN A 59 -16.82 2.10 8.06
CA GLN A 59 -17.52 2.15 6.78
C GLN A 59 -17.22 3.44 6.02
N ALA A 60 -17.29 4.61 6.66
CA ALA A 60 -17.04 5.89 5.98
C ALA A 60 -15.66 5.89 5.29
N LEU A 61 -14.60 5.56 6.02
CA LEU A 61 -13.25 5.51 5.48
C LEU A 61 -13.13 4.48 4.34
N GLN A 62 -13.62 3.26 4.55
CA GLN A 62 -13.46 2.17 3.58
C GLN A 62 -14.37 2.32 2.35
N LYS A 63 -15.46 3.08 2.45
CA LYS A 63 -16.36 3.40 1.33
C LYS A 63 -15.90 4.62 0.53
N GLY A 64 -14.80 5.26 0.90
CA GLY A 64 -14.19 6.34 0.10
C GLY A 64 -14.32 7.75 0.68
N TYR A 65 -14.68 7.91 1.95
CA TYR A 65 -14.73 9.24 2.54
C TYR A 65 -13.34 9.89 2.55
N ILE A 66 -13.25 11.08 1.95
CA ILE A 66 -12.08 11.96 1.95
C ILE A 66 -12.61 13.34 2.34
N GLY A 67 -12.10 13.90 3.43
CA GLY A 67 -12.53 15.21 3.93
C GLY A 67 -11.98 15.51 5.32
N ASP A 68 -12.40 16.63 5.89
CA ASP A 68 -11.76 17.27 7.05
C ASP A 68 -12.50 17.02 8.38
N ALA A 69 -13.33 15.97 8.45
CA ALA A 69 -14.05 15.63 9.66
C ALA A 69 -13.05 15.33 10.79
N GLU A 70 -13.38 15.73 12.02
CA GLU A 70 -12.55 15.35 13.17
C GLU A 70 -12.41 13.82 13.24
N VAL A 71 -11.26 13.37 13.74
CA VAL A 71 -10.93 11.94 13.83
C VAL A 71 -10.81 11.49 15.27
N TYR A 72 -10.99 10.19 15.49
CA TYR A 72 -10.66 9.57 16.77
C TYR A 72 -9.13 9.58 17.00
N SER A 73 -8.70 10.03 18.18
CA SER A 73 -7.28 10.10 18.58
C SER A 73 -6.87 8.95 19.50
N GLU A 74 -7.79 8.45 20.31
CA GLU A 74 -7.51 7.44 21.35
C GLU A 74 -8.18 6.10 21.06
N ALA A 75 -7.50 5.02 21.47
CA ALA A 75 -8.07 3.69 21.45
C ALA A 75 -8.94 3.49 22.70
N VAL A 76 -10.20 3.11 22.50
CA VAL A 76 -11.14 2.81 23.58
C VAL A 76 -11.35 1.30 23.68
N GLU A 77 -11.51 0.77 24.89
CA GLU A 77 -11.86 -0.64 25.07
C GLU A 77 -13.35 -0.87 24.77
N LEU A 78 -13.61 -1.78 23.82
CA LEU A 78 -14.95 -2.20 23.44
C LEU A 78 -15.31 -3.57 24.05
N PRO A 79 -16.61 -3.88 24.21
CA PRO A 79 -17.04 -5.23 24.60
C PRO A 79 -16.49 -6.31 23.65
N LEU A 80 -16.06 -7.46 24.20
CA LEU A 80 -15.51 -8.56 23.39
C LEU A 80 -16.49 -9.07 22.31
N VAL A 81 -17.78 -9.05 22.60
CA VAL A 81 -18.82 -9.46 21.66
C VAL A 81 -18.90 -8.51 20.46
N ASP A 82 -18.69 -7.21 20.67
CA ASP A 82 -18.63 -6.18 19.62
C ASP A 82 -17.37 -6.35 18.76
N GLU A 83 -16.22 -6.64 19.38
CA GLU A 83 -14.98 -6.98 18.67
C GLU A 83 -15.16 -8.20 17.76
N TYR A 84 -15.79 -9.27 18.25
CA TYR A 84 -16.10 -10.45 17.44
C TYR A 84 -17.13 -10.17 16.35
N ARG A 85 -18.17 -9.38 16.65
CA ARG A 85 -19.20 -8.98 15.69
C ARG A 85 -18.56 -8.23 14.51
N PHE A 86 -17.72 -7.24 14.80
CA PHE A 86 -16.99 -6.47 13.79
C PHE A 86 -16.16 -7.38 12.88
N ILE A 87 -15.35 -8.27 13.44
CA ILE A 87 -14.50 -9.13 12.58
C ILE A 87 -15.32 -10.15 11.79
N ARG A 88 -16.48 -10.62 12.28
CA ARG A 88 -17.41 -11.45 11.50
C ARG A 88 -18.03 -10.68 10.33
N LYS A 89 -18.38 -9.41 10.57
CA LYS A 89 -18.96 -8.52 9.58
C LYS A 89 -17.98 -8.26 8.42
N TYR A 90 -16.68 -8.06 8.69
CA TYR A 90 -15.71 -7.61 7.69
C TYR A 90 -14.61 -8.59 7.27
N PHE A 91 -14.28 -9.63 8.04
CA PHE A 91 -13.23 -10.61 7.70
C PHE A 91 -13.75 -12.03 7.50
N ASN A 92 -13.12 -12.82 6.61
CA ASN A 92 -13.53 -14.19 6.32
C ASN A 92 -13.61 -15.03 7.61
N LYS A 93 -14.56 -15.98 7.70
CA LYS A 93 -14.75 -16.87 8.86
C LYS A 93 -13.46 -17.53 9.35
N ALA A 94 -12.55 -17.92 8.46
CA ALA A 94 -11.25 -18.49 8.84
C ALA A 94 -10.41 -17.54 9.71
N TRP A 95 -10.45 -16.24 9.41
CA TRP A 95 -9.76 -15.21 10.18
C TRP A 95 -10.41 -14.93 11.53
N VAL A 96 -11.74 -15.09 11.63
CA VAL A 96 -12.46 -14.99 12.92
C VAL A 96 -12.03 -16.12 13.86
N TRP A 97 -11.96 -17.35 13.34
CA TRP A 97 -11.45 -18.51 14.09
C TRP A 97 -9.97 -18.36 14.46
N TYR A 98 -9.14 -17.82 13.56
CA TYR A 98 -7.75 -17.50 13.85
C TYR A 98 -7.61 -16.54 15.05
N VAL A 99 -8.40 -15.47 15.09
CA VAL A 99 -8.40 -14.54 16.23
C VAL A 99 -8.83 -15.25 17.51
N LEU A 100 -9.91 -16.03 17.49
CA LEU A 100 -10.32 -16.83 18.66
C LEU A 100 -9.19 -17.76 19.14
N GLY A 101 -8.53 -18.47 18.23
CA GLY A 101 -7.41 -19.35 18.57
C GLY A 101 -6.26 -18.61 19.27
N LEU A 102 -5.88 -17.43 18.77
CA LEU A 102 -4.88 -16.59 19.43
C LEU A 102 -5.35 -16.09 20.81
N ARG A 103 -6.61 -15.70 20.94
CA ARG A 103 -7.18 -15.20 22.20
C ARG A 103 -7.24 -16.31 23.26
N LEU A 104 -7.68 -17.51 22.89
CA LEU A 104 -7.68 -18.68 23.79
C LEU A 104 -6.26 -19.10 24.17
N GLY A 105 -5.33 -19.12 23.21
CA GLY A 105 -3.91 -19.43 23.44
C GLY A 105 -3.17 -18.40 24.31
N SER A 106 -3.76 -17.21 24.52
CA SER A 106 -3.24 -16.23 25.48
C SER A 106 -3.57 -16.55 26.94
N PHE A 107 -4.49 -17.51 27.18
CA PHE A 107 -5.02 -17.90 28.49
C PHE A 107 -5.65 -16.75 29.31
N CYS A 108 -5.82 -15.57 28.71
CA CYS A 108 -6.42 -14.41 29.34
C CYS A 108 -7.95 -14.46 29.17
N ASN A 109 -8.67 -14.95 30.19
CA ASN A 109 -10.15 -15.03 30.25
C ASN A 109 -10.82 -15.92 29.17
N PRO A 110 -10.40 -17.18 28.98
CA PRO A 110 -10.90 -18.04 27.90
C PRO A 110 -12.43 -18.24 27.91
N ILE A 111 -13.05 -18.30 29.10
CA ILE A 111 -14.50 -18.43 29.23
C ILE A 111 -15.23 -17.20 28.65
N LYS A 112 -14.72 -15.99 28.90
CA LYS A 112 -15.32 -14.75 28.38
C LYS A 112 -15.18 -14.69 26.85
N GLU A 113 -14.04 -15.12 26.31
CA GLU A 113 -13.81 -15.20 24.87
C GLU A 113 -14.79 -16.14 24.17
N VAL A 114 -14.97 -17.37 24.69
CA VAL A 114 -15.92 -18.34 24.13
C VAL A 114 -17.36 -17.82 24.18
N LYS A 115 -17.77 -17.22 25.31
CA LYS A 115 -19.10 -16.61 25.44
C LYS A 115 -19.32 -15.50 24.42
N ALA A 116 -18.39 -14.54 24.31
CA ALA A 116 -18.47 -13.45 23.34
C ALA A 116 -18.47 -13.93 21.88
N PHE A 117 -17.64 -14.94 21.57
CA PHE A 117 -17.60 -15.57 20.26
C PHE A 117 -18.94 -16.26 19.92
N TRP A 118 -19.59 -16.88 20.90
CA TRP A 118 -20.90 -17.51 20.73
C TRP A 118 -22.03 -16.50 20.58
N TYR A 119 -22.05 -15.42 21.38
CA TYR A 119 -23.09 -14.39 21.28
C TYR A 119 -23.03 -13.61 19.97
N SER A 120 -21.83 -13.38 19.43
CA SER A 120 -21.65 -12.74 18.12
C SER A 120 -21.99 -13.63 16.90
N ARG A 121 -22.41 -14.90 17.08
CA ARG A 121 -22.58 -15.88 15.98
C ARG A 121 -23.61 -15.47 14.92
N HIS A 122 -24.55 -14.61 15.28
CA HIS A 122 -25.61 -14.10 14.39
C HIS A 122 -25.22 -12.85 13.62
N ALA A 123 -23.97 -12.38 13.75
CA ALA A 123 -23.46 -11.26 12.96
C ALA A 123 -23.52 -11.56 11.46
N ILE A 124 -24.08 -10.63 10.69
CA ILE A 124 -24.26 -10.76 9.24
C ILE A 124 -23.04 -10.19 8.52
N ARG A 125 -22.63 -10.86 7.43
CA ARG A 125 -21.54 -10.39 6.57
C ARG A 125 -21.95 -9.10 5.87
N SER A 126 -21.17 -8.03 6.00
CA SER A 126 -21.43 -6.78 5.27
C SER A 126 -20.96 -6.87 3.82
N THR A 127 -21.71 -6.21 2.92
CA THR A 127 -21.36 -6.01 1.50
C THR A 127 -21.04 -4.55 1.19
N TYR A 128 -20.59 -3.78 2.17
CA TYR A 128 -20.43 -2.32 2.10
C TYR A 128 -19.62 -1.80 0.89
N LEU A 129 -18.65 -2.58 0.38
CA LEU A 129 -17.85 -2.22 -0.80
C LEU A 129 -18.63 -2.23 -2.11
N LYS A 130 -19.82 -2.85 -2.16
CA LYS A 130 -20.69 -2.83 -3.36
C LYS A 130 -21.36 -1.47 -3.59
N HIS A 131 -21.36 -0.61 -2.57
CA HIS A 131 -22.02 0.69 -2.59
C HIS A 131 -21.06 1.79 -2.13
N PRO A 132 -19.96 2.05 -2.85
CA PRO A 132 -19.00 3.09 -2.47
C PRO A 132 -19.66 4.47 -2.46
N LEU A 133 -19.07 5.40 -1.70
CA LEU A 133 -19.52 6.78 -1.67
C LEU A 133 -19.27 7.45 -3.02
N SER A 134 -20.26 8.19 -3.50
CA SER A 134 -20.09 9.07 -4.66
C SER A 134 -19.44 10.39 -4.24
N HIS A 135 -18.51 10.87 -5.06
CA HIS A 135 -17.96 12.22 -4.94
C HIS A 135 -18.69 13.14 -5.92
N GLU A 136 -19.80 13.72 -5.45
CA GLU A 136 -20.57 14.69 -6.21
C GLU A 136 -19.67 15.86 -6.64
N GLY A 137 -19.83 16.31 -7.88
CA GLY A 137 -19.05 17.41 -8.45
C GLY A 137 -17.77 17.00 -9.17
N TRP A 138 -17.23 15.79 -9.00
CA TRP A 138 -15.99 15.37 -9.68
C TRP A 138 -16.01 15.57 -11.21
N TYR A 139 -17.07 15.11 -11.88
CA TYR A 139 -17.18 15.21 -13.34
C TYR A 139 -17.28 16.67 -13.83
N GLY A 140 -17.95 17.54 -13.07
CA GLY A 140 -18.11 18.97 -13.40
C GLY A 140 -17.00 19.86 -12.85
N PHE A 141 -16.08 19.33 -12.05
CA PHE A 141 -15.05 20.11 -11.39
C PHE A 141 -14.04 20.65 -12.42
N LYS A 142 -13.93 21.98 -12.45
CA LYS A 142 -12.90 22.70 -13.20
C LYS A 142 -11.68 22.89 -12.30
N SER A 143 -10.59 22.21 -12.63
CA SER A 143 -9.36 22.26 -11.85
C SER A 143 -8.57 23.53 -12.17
N SER A 144 -8.34 24.33 -11.15
CA SER A 144 -7.45 25.49 -11.20
C SER A 144 -5.98 25.07 -11.41
N LEU A 145 -5.57 23.89 -10.92
CA LEU A 145 -4.24 23.35 -11.19
C LEU A 145 -4.06 23.00 -12.67
N LEU A 146 -5.08 22.40 -13.32
CA LEU A 146 -5.02 22.15 -14.76
C LEU A 146 -4.94 23.46 -15.57
N GLU A 147 -5.65 24.51 -15.15
CA GLU A 147 -5.57 25.83 -15.79
C GLU A 147 -4.19 26.49 -15.64
N LYS A 148 -3.55 26.35 -14.49
CA LYS A 148 -2.19 26.87 -14.24
C LYS A 148 -1.09 26.06 -14.92
N ALA A 149 -1.38 24.80 -15.23
CA ALA A 149 -0.45 23.83 -15.83
C ALA A 149 0.96 23.84 -15.17
N PRO A 150 1.09 23.62 -13.84
CA PRO A 150 2.40 23.55 -13.20
C PRO A 150 3.27 22.44 -13.78
N LYS A 151 4.60 22.56 -13.69
CA LYS A 151 5.50 21.60 -14.33
C LYS A 151 5.45 20.24 -13.61
N VAL A 152 5.27 19.17 -14.38
CA VAL A 152 5.33 17.77 -13.91
C VAL A 152 6.63 17.13 -14.38
N SER A 153 7.35 16.45 -13.48
CA SER A 153 8.53 15.66 -13.84
C SER A 153 8.18 14.17 -13.77
N VAL A 154 8.16 13.51 -14.92
CA VAL A 154 7.91 12.06 -15.02
C VAL A 154 9.22 11.31 -14.78
N ILE A 155 9.27 10.46 -13.77
CA ILE A 155 10.47 9.77 -13.31
C ILE A 155 10.40 8.28 -13.65
N ILE A 156 11.34 7.82 -14.49
CA ILE A 156 11.35 6.47 -15.05
C ILE A 156 12.72 5.81 -14.83
N PRO A 157 12.86 4.92 -13.84
CA PRO A 157 14.03 4.04 -13.78
C PRO A 157 13.87 2.91 -14.81
N THR A 158 14.94 2.61 -15.56
CA THR A 158 14.96 1.50 -16.51
C THR A 158 16.17 0.59 -16.33
N LEU A 159 15.99 -0.70 -16.60
CA LEU A 159 17.04 -1.71 -16.59
C LEU A 159 16.73 -2.80 -17.61
N SER A 160 17.49 -2.82 -18.71
CA SER A 160 17.43 -3.82 -19.79
C SER A 160 16.05 -3.94 -20.49
N ARG A 161 15.25 -2.87 -20.55
CA ARG A 161 13.85 -2.88 -21.05
C ARG A 161 13.54 -1.89 -22.18
N TYR A 162 14.53 -1.58 -23.00
CA TYR A 162 14.42 -0.63 -24.13
C TYR A 162 13.13 -0.77 -24.97
N THR A 163 12.71 -1.99 -25.31
CA THR A 163 11.50 -2.21 -26.11
C THR A 163 10.24 -1.65 -25.44
N TYR A 164 10.07 -1.90 -24.14
CA TYR A 164 8.91 -1.44 -23.38
C TYR A 164 9.02 0.04 -23.04
N LEU A 165 10.24 0.51 -22.77
CA LEU A 165 10.49 1.94 -22.55
C LEU A 165 10.12 2.76 -23.79
N LYS A 166 10.34 2.24 -25.00
CA LYS A 166 9.90 2.92 -26.23
C LYS A 166 8.38 3.12 -26.26
N ASP A 167 7.61 2.10 -25.89
CA ASP A 167 6.15 2.19 -25.83
C ASP A 167 5.70 3.18 -24.75
N VAL A 168 6.36 3.17 -23.58
CA VAL A 168 6.15 4.14 -22.50
C VAL A 168 6.35 5.58 -22.99
N LEU A 169 7.48 5.85 -23.65
CA LEU A 169 7.79 7.20 -24.13
C LEU A 169 6.82 7.63 -25.23
N GLN A 170 6.37 6.71 -26.09
CA GLN A 170 5.34 6.97 -27.09
C GLN A 170 3.98 7.32 -26.47
N ASP A 171 3.58 6.68 -25.38
CA ASP A 171 2.37 7.06 -24.63
C ASP A 171 2.50 8.47 -24.03
N LEU A 172 3.70 8.83 -23.56
CA LEU A 172 3.96 10.17 -23.00
C LEU A 172 3.85 11.27 -24.07
N THR A 173 4.22 11.01 -25.32
CA THR A 173 4.00 11.98 -26.42
C THR A 173 2.53 12.28 -26.71
N GLN A 174 1.61 11.45 -26.20
CA GLN A 174 0.18 11.56 -26.44
C GLN A 174 -0.58 12.17 -25.26
N GLN A 175 0.11 12.61 -24.20
CA GLN A 175 -0.54 13.19 -23.03
C GLN A 175 -1.23 14.51 -23.39
N ASP A 176 -2.41 14.73 -22.81
CA ASP A 176 -3.20 15.96 -22.94
C ASP A 176 -2.63 17.11 -22.10
N TYR A 177 -1.77 16.80 -21.14
CA TYR A 177 -1.12 17.75 -20.26
C TYR A 177 0.18 18.26 -20.88
N PRO A 178 0.33 19.58 -21.14
CA PRO A 178 1.41 20.07 -21.99
C PRO A 178 2.73 20.36 -21.24
N ASN A 179 2.69 20.63 -19.93
CA ASN A 179 3.86 21.12 -19.19
C ASN A 179 4.50 20.02 -18.36
N PHE A 180 5.19 19.09 -19.01
CA PHE A 180 5.95 18.06 -18.33
C PHE A 180 7.32 17.81 -18.97
N GLU A 181 8.24 17.27 -18.18
CA GLU A 181 9.52 16.73 -18.64
C GLU A 181 9.63 15.26 -18.25
N VAL A 182 10.49 14.51 -18.92
CA VAL A 182 10.73 13.10 -18.63
C VAL A 182 12.19 12.90 -18.21
N LEU A 183 12.40 12.26 -17.06
CA LEU A 183 13.71 11.89 -16.55
C LEU A 183 13.83 10.37 -16.55
N VAL A 184 14.72 9.85 -17.39
CA VAL A 184 15.05 8.42 -17.43
C VAL A 184 16.39 8.17 -16.74
N VAL A 185 16.41 7.22 -15.81
CA VAL A 185 17.66 6.73 -15.20
C VAL A 185 17.89 5.30 -15.65
N ASP A 186 18.84 5.14 -16.58
CA ASP A 186 19.17 3.87 -17.20
C ASP A 186 20.32 3.17 -16.47
N GLN A 187 20.03 1.95 -16.02
CA GLN A 187 20.96 1.10 -15.27
C GLN A 187 21.43 -0.12 -16.09
N SER A 188 21.11 -0.15 -17.38
CA SER A 188 21.42 -1.25 -18.28
C SER A 188 22.91 -1.32 -18.58
N GLN A 189 23.43 -2.55 -18.64
CA GLN A 189 24.75 -2.82 -19.20
C GLN A 189 24.64 -3.81 -20.36
N PRO A 190 25.07 -3.44 -21.59
CA PRO A 190 25.60 -2.12 -21.98
C PRO A 190 24.52 -1.01 -22.00
N PHE A 191 24.94 0.22 -21.67
CA PHE A 191 24.13 1.43 -21.85
C PHE A 191 24.02 1.75 -23.35
N LYS A 192 22.80 2.04 -23.83
CA LYS A 192 22.53 2.29 -25.26
C LYS A 192 22.12 3.73 -25.48
N GLU A 193 23.07 4.65 -25.43
CA GLU A 193 22.82 6.09 -25.64
C GLU A 193 22.03 6.38 -26.94
N ALA A 194 22.35 5.67 -28.02
CA ALA A 194 21.67 5.83 -29.31
C ALA A 194 20.16 5.51 -29.29
N PHE A 195 19.67 4.74 -28.30
CA PHE A 195 18.24 4.46 -28.15
C PHE A 195 17.43 5.73 -27.85
N TYR A 196 18.03 6.70 -27.17
CA TYR A 196 17.34 7.88 -26.66
C TYR A 196 17.22 9.03 -27.66
N LYS A 197 17.71 8.84 -28.90
CA LYS A 197 17.63 9.85 -29.97
C LYS A 197 16.25 9.82 -30.62
N ASP A 198 15.71 11.00 -30.93
CA ASP A 198 14.50 11.18 -31.74
C ASP A 198 13.21 10.54 -31.20
N LEU A 199 13.03 10.53 -29.86
CA LEU A 199 11.86 9.91 -29.20
C LEU A 199 10.65 10.83 -29.02
N GLY A 200 10.71 12.08 -29.48
CA GLY A 200 9.56 12.99 -29.56
C GLY A 200 9.04 13.55 -28.22
N VAL A 201 9.82 13.43 -27.14
CA VAL A 201 9.50 13.95 -25.80
C VAL A 201 10.70 14.70 -25.21
N ASP A 202 10.46 15.72 -24.38
CA ASP A 202 11.51 16.43 -23.62
C ASP A 202 12.12 15.46 -22.59
N LEU A 203 13.29 14.93 -22.93
CA LEU A 203 13.89 13.78 -22.26
C LEU A 203 15.26 14.13 -21.70
N LYS A 204 15.44 13.94 -20.39
CA LYS A 204 16.74 13.93 -19.71
C LYS A 204 17.10 12.49 -19.35
N VAL A 205 18.27 12.03 -19.79
CA VAL A 205 18.72 10.65 -19.56
C VAL A 205 19.97 10.65 -18.70
N PHE A 206 19.98 9.82 -17.67
CA PHE A 206 21.12 9.62 -16.80
C PHE A 206 21.52 8.15 -16.81
N TYR A 207 22.78 7.87 -17.12
CA TYR A 207 23.33 6.55 -16.89
C TYR A 207 23.71 6.38 -15.41
N GLN A 208 23.36 5.23 -14.84
CA GLN A 208 23.72 4.84 -13.48
C GLN A 208 24.31 3.43 -13.47
N GLU A 209 25.54 3.31 -13.00
CA GLU A 209 26.24 2.02 -12.97
C GLU A 209 25.68 1.08 -11.89
N GLU A 210 25.39 1.61 -10.70
CA GLU A 210 24.79 0.82 -9.62
C GLU A 210 23.33 0.49 -9.98
N GLN A 211 23.02 -0.78 -10.17
CA GLN A 211 21.65 -1.23 -10.41
C GLN A 211 20.85 -1.25 -9.08
N ALA A 212 20.21 -0.13 -8.77
CA ALA A 212 19.55 0.23 -7.53
C ALA A 212 18.35 1.17 -7.80
N LEU A 213 17.14 0.69 -7.52
CA LEU A 213 15.88 1.35 -7.91
C LEU A 213 15.64 2.65 -7.15
N TRP A 214 15.86 2.64 -5.83
CA TRP A 214 15.63 3.81 -5.00
C TRP A 214 16.69 4.88 -5.26
N LEU A 215 17.94 4.48 -5.50
CA LEU A 215 18.99 5.37 -5.96
C LEU A 215 18.61 6.05 -7.28
N ALA A 216 18.14 5.27 -8.26
CA ALA A 216 17.73 5.79 -9.56
C ALA A 216 16.58 6.81 -9.44
N ARG A 217 15.54 6.46 -8.66
CA ARG A 217 14.42 7.37 -8.39
C ARG A 217 14.86 8.62 -7.64
N ASN A 218 15.67 8.48 -6.58
CA ASN A 218 16.19 9.58 -5.79
C ASN A 218 17.00 10.56 -6.65
N ARG A 219 17.88 10.06 -7.51
CA ARG A 219 18.65 10.88 -8.45
C ARG A 219 17.71 11.68 -9.37
N ALA A 220 16.73 11.02 -9.99
CA ALA A 220 15.79 11.71 -10.87
C ALA A 220 14.93 12.74 -10.12
N ILE A 221 14.55 12.49 -8.86
CA ILE A 221 13.81 13.45 -8.03
C ILE A 221 14.65 14.70 -7.74
N GLN A 222 15.93 14.53 -7.46
CA GLN A 222 16.86 15.64 -7.22
C GLN A 222 17.10 16.48 -8.48
N GLU A 223 17.16 15.85 -9.66
CA GLU A 223 17.37 16.53 -10.95
C GLU A 223 16.08 17.10 -11.57
N ALA A 224 14.92 16.71 -11.04
CA ALA A 224 13.62 17.15 -11.53
C ALA A 224 13.42 18.67 -11.30
N GLN A 225 12.78 19.35 -12.25
CA GLN A 225 12.46 20.78 -12.16
C GLN A 225 10.97 21.04 -11.89
N GLY A 226 10.11 20.02 -11.95
CA GLY A 226 8.68 20.14 -11.73
C GLY A 226 8.30 20.24 -10.26
N ASP A 227 7.21 20.94 -9.97
CA ASP A 227 6.61 21.01 -8.63
C ASP A 227 5.90 19.70 -8.27
N TYR A 228 5.61 18.88 -9.27
CA TYR A 228 4.94 17.59 -9.14
C TYR A 228 5.79 16.49 -9.75
N LEU A 229 5.98 15.42 -9.00
CA LEU A 229 6.85 14.29 -9.33
C LEU A 229 5.97 13.08 -9.64
N LEU A 230 5.93 12.67 -10.90
CA LEU A 230 5.11 11.57 -11.38
C LEU A 230 5.96 10.33 -11.56
N LEU A 231 5.86 9.39 -10.63
CA LEU A 231 6.66 8.18 -10.67
C LEU A 231 6.03 7.12 -11.57
N PHE A 232 6.81 6.55 -12.49
CA PHE A 232 6.31 5.65 -13.52
C PHE A 232 7.28 4.48 -13.80
N ASP A 233 6.76 3.30 -14.09
CA ASP A 233 7.59 2.14 -14.46
C ASP A 233 7.77 2.03 -15.98
N ASP A 234 8.90 1.44 -16.39
CA ASP A 234 9.31 1.23 -17.78
C ASP A 234 8.54 0.13 -18.54
N ASP A 235 7.63 -0.60 -17.87
CA ASP A 235 6.82 -1.70 -18.44
C ASP A 235 5.30 -1.49 -18.28
N SER A 236 4.87 -0.25 -18.54
CA SER A 236 3.50 0.21 -18.30
C SER A 236 2.90 0.97 -19.48
N ARG A 237 1.57 0.94 -19.61
CA ARG A 237 0.82 1.68 -20.63
C ARG A 237 -0.22 2.59 -19.97
N VAL A 238 -0.38 3.80 -20.51
CA VAL A 238 -1.26 4.84 -19.94
C VAL A 238 -2.08 5.54 -21.03
N ALA A 239 -3.24 6.08 -20.65
CA ALA A 239 -4.11 6.83 -21.54
C ALA A 239 -3.64 8.30 -21.69
N PRO A 240 -4.10 9.04 -22.72
CA PRO A 240 -3.77 10.45 -22.92
C PRO A 240 -4.09 11.39 -21.74
N ASP A 241 -5.10 11.07 -20.95
CA ASP A 241 -5.60 11.88 -19.82
C ASP A 241 -4.97 11.48 -18.48
N TRP A 242 -3.88 10.70 -18.49
CA TRP A 242 -3.30 10.13 -17.28
C TRP A 242 -2.68 11.20 -16.37
N ILE A 243 -1.86 12.11 -16.90
CA ILE A 243 -1.28 13.21 -16.11
C ILE A 243 -2.38 14.16 -15.62
N SER A 244 -3.31 14.56 -16.49
CA SER A 244 -4.37 15.49 -16.13
C SER A 244 -5.31 14.92 -15.05
N SER A 245 -5.58 13.61 -15.10
CA SER A 245 -6.36 12.90 -14.07
C SER A 245 -5.69 12.92 -12.69
N HIS A 246 -4.37 12.78 -12.63
CA HIS A 246 -3.63 12.92 -11.37
C HIS A 246 -3.71 14.36 -10.81
N ILE A 247 -3.43 15.36 -11.65
CA ILE A 247 -3.46 16.77 -11.25
C ILE A 247 -4.85 17.17 -10.76
N LYS A 248 -5.90 16.77 -11.49
CA LYS A 248 -7.29 17.05 -11.11
C LYS A 248 -7.65 16.45 -9.74
N ALA A 249 -7.16 15.25 -9.43
CA ALA A 249 -7.43 14.61 -8.13
C ALA A 249 -6.74 15.33 -6.97
N LEU A 250 -5.50 15.81 -7.16
CA LEU A 250 -4.83 16.63 -6.16
C LEU A 250 -5.61 17.90 -5.87
N ASP A 251 -6.09 18.60 -6.90
CA ASP A 251 -6.86 19.84 -6.74
C ASP A 251 -8.21 19.58 -6.07
N PHE A 252 -8.98 18.62 -6.59
CA PHE A 252 -10.34 18.34 -6.12
C PHE A 252 -10.38 17.96 -4.63
N PHE A 253 -9.45 17.10 -4.20
CA PHE A 253 -9.39 16.64 -2.81
C PHE A 253 -8.48 17.48 -1.92
N LYS A 254 -7.80 18.49 -2.48
CA LYS A 254 -6.69 19.19 -1.81
C LYS A 254 -5.66 18.21 -1.25
N ALA A 255 -5.37 17.16 -2.03
CA ALA A 255 -4.47 16.10 -1.64
C ALA A 255 -3.02 16.45 -1.98
N ASP A 256 -2.10 15.72 -1.38
CA ASP A 256 -0.65 15.88 -1.57
C ASP A 256 -0.07 14.78 -2.47
N ILE A 257 -0.76 13.64 -2.51
CA ILE A 257 -0.39 12.47 -3.27
C ILE A 257 -1.63 11.91 -3.97
N SER A 258 -1.51 11.61 -5.27
CA SER A 258 -2.52 10.89 -6.04
C SER A 258 -1.94 9.55 -6.49
N SER A 259 -2.32 8.46 -5.84
CA SER A 259 -1.96 7.09 -6.23
C SER A 259 -2.95 6.57 -7.28
N GLY A 260 -2.48 6.30 -8.48
CA GLY A 260 -3.32 5.75 -9.56
C GLY A 260 -3.57 4.25 -9.40
N VAL A 261 -4.41 3.70 -10.27
CA VAL A 261 -4.80 2.28 -10.23
C VAL A 261 -3.97 1.47 -11.21
N SER A 262 -3.33 0.41 -10.72
CA SER A 262 -2.56 -0.51 -11.56
C SER A 262 -3.38 -1.76 -11.93
N ILE A 263 -3.77 -1.83 -13.20
CA ILE A 263 -4.42 -2.98 -13.81
C ILE A 263 -3.33 -3.93 -14.29
N SER A 264 -3.35 -5.16 -13.78
CA SER A 264 -2.38 -6.17 -14.18
C SER A 264 -2.88 -6.99 -15.37
N LYS A 265 -2.12 -7.03 -16.47
CA LYS A 265 -2.42 -7.92 -17.62
C LYS A 265 -2.39 -9.41 -17.22
N VAL A 266 -1.54 -9.75 -16.25
CA VAL A 266 -1.40 -11.10 -15.68
C VAL A 266 -1.55 -11.04 -14.16
N GLY A 267 -2.48 -11.83 -13.60
CA GLY A 267 -2.59 -12.05 -12.15
C GLY A 267 -3.97 -11.82 -11.55
N ALA A 268 -3.99 -11.37 -10.29
CA ALA A 268 -5.19 -11.26 -9.46
C ALA A 268 -6.15 -10.17 -9.95
N LYS A 269 -7.46 -10.39 -9.74
CA LYS A 269 -8.52 -9.41 -9.98
C LYS A 269 -8.20 -8.10 -9.27
N VAL A 270 -8.44 -6.96 -9.93
CA VAL A 270 -8.36 -5.62 -9.32
C VAL A 270 -9.24 -5.62 -8.07
N PRO A 271 -8.72 -5.23 -6.89
CA PRO A 271 -9.51 -5.17 -5.67
C PRO A 271 -10.74 -4.27 -5.85
N GLU A 272 -11.88 -4.65 -5.28
CA GLU A 272 -13.15 -3.91 -5.44
C GLU A 272 -13.06 -2.45 -4.95
N HIS A 273 -12.09 -2.12 -4.09
CA HIS A 273 -11.89 -0.76 -3.60
C HIS A 273 -10.98 0.12 -4.47
N TYR A 274 -10.46 -0.41 -5.58
CA TYR A 274 -9.63 0.37 -6.51
C TYR A 274 -10.49 1.11 -7.55
N VAL A 275 -11.80 0.86 -7.60
CA VAL A 275 -12.70 1.44 -8.62
C VAL A 275 -13.35 2.75 -8.19
N PHE A 276 -12.98 3.28 -7.03
CA PHE A 276 -13.51 4.55 -6.49
C PHE A 276 -12.43 5.27 -5.69
N PHE A 277 -12.64 6.58 -5.44
CA PHE A 277 -11.72 7.38 -4.63
C PHE A 277 -11.76 6.95 -3.16
N LYS A 278 -10.59 6.85 -2.53
CA LYS A 278 -10.47 6.63 -1.09
C LYS A 278 -9.17 7.23 -0.58
N VAL A 279 -9.07 7.46 0.73
CA VAL A 279 -7.77 7.64 1.37
C VAL A 279 -6.95 6.37 1.12
N SER A 280 -5.81 6.52 0.46
CA SER A 280 -4.97 5.39 0.09
C SER A 280 -4.24 4.82 1.30
N ASP A 281 -4.28 3.50 1.42
CA ASP A 281 -3.54 2.70 2.40
C ASP A 281 -2.31 2.01 1.77
N GLN A 282 -1.97 2.40 0.53
CA GLN A 282 -0.82 1.92 -0.23
C GLN A 282 -0.27 3.05 -1.10
N LEU A 283 0.98 2.89 -1.51
CA LEU A 283 1.63 3.72 -2.51
C LEU A 283 2.14 2.77 -3.60
N ASP A 284 1.73 2.97 -4.84
CA ASP A 284 2.32 2.27 -5.98
C ASP A 284 3.25 3.25 -6.68
N THR A 285 4.55 3.13 -6.44
CA THR A 285 5.51 4.08 -7.02
C THR A 285 5.66 3.91 -8.54
N GLY A 286 5.01 2.94 -9.17
CA GLY A 286 4.89 2.87 -10.62
C GLY A 286 3.72 3.66 -11.21
N ASN A 287 2.84 4.24 -10.38
CA ASN A 287 1.71 5.05 -10.82
C ASN A 287 1.27 6.03 -9.72
N VAL A 288 2.09 7.04 -9.43
CA VAL A 288 1.78 8.01 -8.37
C VAL A 288 2.33 9.39 -8.67
N LEU A 289 1.47 10.41 -8.53
CA LEU A 289 1.86 11.81 -8.53
C LEU A 289 2.04 12.28 -7.09
N ILE A 290 3.21 12.83 -6.77
CA ILE A 290 3.57 13.33 -5.44
C ILE A 290 4.01 14.78 -5.60
N LYS A 291 3.48 15.70 -4.78
CA LYS A 291 4.02 17.06 -4.74
C LYS A 291 5.46 17.07 -4.23
N ARG A 292 6.30 17.94 -4.79
CA ARG A 292 7.69 18.11 -4.36
C ARG A 292 7.83 18.36 -2.86
N GLU A 293 6.93 19.17 -2.28
CA GLU A 293 6.90 19.51 -0.84
C GLU A 293 6.88 18.27 0.07
N VAL A 294 6.32 17.14 -0.39
CA VAL A 294 6.34 15.89 0.38
C VAL A 294 7.77 15.38 0.53
N PHE A 295 8.56 15.38 -0.55
CA PHE A 295 9.96 14.95 -0.48
C PHE A 295 10.85 15.93 0.28
N GLU A 296 10.56 17.23 0.21
CA GLU A 296 11.26 18.25 0.99
C GLU A 296 11.03 18.07 2.51
N ASP A 297 9.82 17.68 2.91
CA ASP A 297 9.47 17.49 4.34
C ASP A 297 9.95 16.14 4.91
N ILE A 298 9.74 15.03 4.19
CA ILE A 298 10.02 13.68 4.73
C ILE A 298 11.27 13.02 4.16
N GLY A 299 11.97 13.67 3.24
CA GLY A 299 13.14 13.15 2.56
C GLY A 299 12.84 12.10 1.48
N LEU A 300 13.89 11.69 0.78
CA LEU A 300 13.87 10.77 -0.35
C LEU A 300 13.49 9.31 0.04
N PHE A 301 13.53 8.38 -0.92
CA PHE A 301 13.31 6.96 -0.63
C PHE A 301 14.47 6.36 0.19
N ASP A 302 14.15 5.53 1.19
CA ASP A 302 15.14 4.85 2.01
C ASP A 302 15.86 3.75 1.22
N ARG A 303 17.17 3.93 1.00
CA ARG A 303 18.00 2.97 0.27
C ARG A 303 18.22 1.65 1.05
N GLN A 304 17.82 1.53 2.31
CA GLN A 304 17.79 0.24 3.00
C GLN A 304 16.86 -0.79 2.32
N PHE A 305 15.95 -0.34 1.45
CA PHE A 305 15.03 -1.20 0.68
C PHE A 305 15.56 -1.63 -0.69
N GLU A 306 16.81 -1.26 -1.03
CA GLU A 306 17.40 -1.64 -2.31
C GLU A 306 17.43 -3.16 -2.51
N LYS A 307 17.08 -3.58 -3.74
CA LYS A 307 17.00 -4.99 -4.16
C LYS A 307 16.10 -5.85 -3.25
N GLN A 308 15.17 -5.21 -2.56
CA GLN A 308 14.23 -5.84 -1.63
C GLN A 308 12.80 -5.27 -1.82
N ARG A 309 11.94 -5.39 -0.81
CA ARG A 309 10.51 -5.03 -0.89
C ARG A 309 10.14 -4.09 0.24
N MET A 310 8.95 -3.49 0.14
CA MET A 310 8.36 -2.57 1.11
C MET A 310 8.88 -1.13 1.03
N GLY A 311 9.72 -0.75 0.06
CA GLY A 311 10.15 0.66 -0.07
C GLY A 311 8.99 1.59 -0.44
N ASP A 312 8.09 1.18 -1.35
CA ASP A 312 6.85 1.95 -1.62
C ASP A 312 6.00 2.06 -0.35
N GLY A 313 5.86 0.92 0.33
CA GLY A 313 5.12 0.77 1.56
C GLY A 313 5.67 1.63 2.70
N GLU A 314 6.98 1.83 2.72
CA GLU A 314 7.67 2.62 3.72
C GLU A 314 7.51 4.12 3.46
N PHE A 315 7.73 4.58 2.22
CA PHE A 315 7.53 5.99 1.86
C PHE A 315 6.07 6.40 2.07
N GLY A 316 5.12 5.57 1.63
CA GLY A 316 3.69 5.81 1.84
C GLY A 316 3.32 5.91 3.32
N LEU A 317 3.98 5.12 4.19
CA LEU A 317 3.77 5.21 5.63
C LEU A 317 4.37 6.49 6.22
N ARG A 318 5.58 6.89 5.80
CA ARG A 318 6.18 8.16 6.25
C ARG A 318 5.30 9.34 5.86
N ALA A 319 4.81 9.38 4.62
CA ALA A 319 3.91 10.41 4.16
C ALA A 319 2.62 10.46 5.00
N TYR A 320 2.00 9.29 5.25
CA TYR A 320 0.84 9.20 6.14
C TYR A 320 1.15 9.75 7.55
N ARG A 321 2.30 9.39 8.13
CA ARG A 321 2.69 9.83 9.47
C ARG A 321 2.95 11.34 9.55
N ALA A 322 3.57 11.92 8.52
CA ALA A 322 3.76 13.36 8.41
C ALA A 322 2.44 14.14 8.24
N GLY A 323 1.36 13.44 7.86
CA GLY A 323 0.01 14.01 7.80
C GLY A 323 -0.47 14.30 6.38
N PHE A 324 0.35 14.00 5.37
CA PHE A 324 -0.02 14.15 3.97
C PHE A 324 -1.21 13.28 3.57
N LEU A 325 -2.08 13.85 2.76
CA LEU A 325 -3.25 13.16 2.21
C LEU A 325 -2.86 12.46 0.90
N ASN A 326 -2.86 11.13 0.93
CA ASN A 326 -2.77 10.29 -0.26
C ASN A 326 -4.15 9.79 -0.66
N VAL A 327 -4.57 10.06 -1.90
CA VAL A 327 -5.84 9.58 -2.47
C VAL A 327 -5.59 8.52 -3.53
N SER A 328 -6.35 7.43 -3.47
CA SER A 328 -6.45 6.44 -4.54
C SER A 328 -7.31 7.02 -5.66
N ASN A 329 -6.79 7.09 -6.88
CA ASN A 329 -7.41 7.73 -8.03
C ASN A 329 -7.78 6.70 -9.11
N PRO A 330 -9.07 6.34 -9.25
CA PRO A 330 -9.52 5.37 -10.24
C PRO A 330 -9.51 5.88 -11.67
N TYR A 331 -9.31 7.19 -11.90
CA TYR A 331 -9.27 7.77 -13.24
C TYR A 331 -7.83 7.87 -13.79
N ALA A 332 -6.82 7.72 -12.93
CA ALA A 332 -5.43 7.64 -13.34
C ALA A 332 -4.97 6.17 -13.43
N GLU A 333 -5.52 5.46 -14.40
CA GLU A 333 -5.23 4.03 -14.59
C GLU A 333 -3.93 3.79 -15.35
N ARG A 334 -3.25 2.70 -14.98
CA ARG A 334 -2.06 2.17 -15.65
C ARG A 334 -2.26 0.69 -15.93
N LEU A 335 -1.97 0.26 -17.16
CA LEU A 335 -1.83 -1.15 -17.48
C LEU A 335 -0.39 -1.59 -17.25
N HIS A 336 -0.15 -2.35 -16.18
CA HIS A 336 1.17 -2.90 -15.84
C HIS A 336 1.34 -4.27 -16.54
N LEU A 337 2.30 -4.35 -17.46
CA LEU A 337 2.53 -5.52 -18.32
C LEU A 337 3.17 -6.69 -17.57
N LYS A 338 3.88 -6.42 -16.47
CA LYS A 338 4.62 -7.39 -15.63
C LYS A 338 5.57 -8.26 -16.44
N VAL A 339 6.41 -7.63 -17.25
CA VAL A 339 7.33 -8.30 -18.15
C VAL A 339 8.27 -9.24 -17.39
N ASP A 340 8.49 -10.46 -17.87
CA ASP A 340 9.23 -11.52 -17.16
C ASP A 340 10.76 -11.32 -17.12
N SER A 341 11.30 -10.35 -17.86
CA SER A 341 12.73 -10.04 -17.94
C SER A 341 13.04 -8.55 -17.70
N GLY A 342 14.30 -8.25 -17.36
CA GLY A 342 14.76 -6.90 -17.04
C GLY A 342 14.22 -6.35 -15.71
N GLY A 343 14.60 -5.12 -15.37
CA GLY A 343 14.17 -4.43 -14.16
C GLY A 343 14.62 -5.13 -12.87
N LEU A 344 13.86 -4.94 -11.79
CA LEU A 344 14.09 -5.64 -10.52
C LEU A 344 14.05 -7.17 -10.62
N ARG A 345 13.60 -7.76 -11.74
CA ARG A 345 13.57 -9.23 -11.91
C ARG A 345 14.95 -9.82 -12.18
N GLU A 346 15.91 -9.00 -12.60
CA GLU A 346 17.33 -9.40 -12.62
C GLU A 346 17.92 -9.53 -11.21
N MET A 347 17.21 -9.03 -10.17
CA MET A 347 17.75 -8.86 -8.83
C MET A 347 16.86 -9.42 -7.72
N GLY A 348 17.37 -10.41 -7.00
CA GLY A 348 16.78 -10.85 -5.74
C GLY A 348 15.53 -11.73 -5.88
N SER A 349 14.71 -11.74 -4.83
CA SER A 349 13.48 -12.56 -4.77
C SER A 349 12.25 -11.66 -4.77
N TRP A 350 11.34 -11.90 -5.70
CA TRP A 350 10.15 -11.09 -5.89
C TRP A 350 9.08 -11.31 -4.80
N ASP A 351 9.08 -12.47 -4.13
CA ASP A 351 8.13 -12.75 -3.04
C ASP A 351 8.70 -12.23 -1.73
N ALA A 352 8.06 -11.23 -1.12
CA ALA A 352 8.51 -10.65 0.15
C ALA A 352 8.50 -11.68 1.31
N PHE A 353 7.67 -12.73 1.20
CA PHE A 353 7.44 -13.72 2.24
C PHE A 353 7.91 -15.12 1.87
N ARG A 354 8.41 -15.34 0.65
CA ARG A 354 9.00 -16.62 0.25
C ARG A 354 10.37 -16.40 -0.38
N THR A 355 11.21 -17.40 -0.24
CA THR A 355 12.56 -17.36 -0.78
C THR A 355 12.76 -18.49 -1.77
N ASN A 356 13.53 -18.19 -2.82
CA ASN A 356 13.89 -19.19 -3.83
C ASN A 356 15.03 -20.12 -3.36
N LYS A 357 15.75 -19.73 -2.30
CA LYS A 357 16.84 -20.52 -1.69
C LYS A 357 16.42 -21.09 -0.34
N LEU A 358 16.81 -22.33 -0.05
CA LEU A 358 16.39 -23.08 1.14
C LEU A 358 16.76 -22.38 2.46
N LEU A 359 17.94 -21.77 2.56
CA LEU A 359 18.44 -21.11 3.78
C LEU A 359 18.36 -19.58 3.74
N ALA A 360 17.62 -19.02 2.79
CA ALA A 360 17.42 -17.58 2.70
C ALA A 360 16.42 -17.08 3.77
N PRO A 361 16.58 -15.83 4.24
CA PRO A 361 15.72 -15.25 5.28
C PRO A 361 14.25 -15.17 4.86
N ARG A 362 13.33 -15.53 5.76
CA ARG A 362 11.88 -15.50 5.52
C ARG A 362 11.16 -14.75 6.66
N PRO A 363 10.39 -13.67 6.40
CA PRO A 363 10.35 -12.93 5.14
C PRO A 363 11.72 -12.32 4.81
N ILE A 364 11.86 -11.65 3.67
CA ILE A 364 13.10 -10.91 3.40
C ILE A 364 13.35 -9.84 4.48
N PRO A 365 14.62 -9.47 4.77
CA PRO A 365 14.95 -8.65 5.95
C PRO A 365 14.26 -7.28 6.00
N SER A 366 14.11 -6.60 4.85
CA SER A 366 13.40 -5.32 4.72
C SER A 366 11.97 -5.34 5.26
N VAL A 367 11.25 -6.46 5.18
CA VAL A 367 9.90 -6.59 5.75
C VAL A 367 9.93 -6.44 7.26
N LEU A 368 10.88 -7.09 7.93
CA LEU A 368 11.04 -6.98 9.38
C LEU A 368 11.68 -5.66 9.81
N TYR A 369 12.54 -5.08 8.98
CA TYR A 369 13.06 -3.73 9.18
C TYR A 369 11.90 -2.72 9.19
N PHE A 370 11.05 -2.73 8.16
CA PHE A 370 9.84 -1.91 8.08
C PHE A 370 8.88 -2.16 9.25
N PHE A 371 8.51 -3.42 9.52
CA PHE A 371 7.54 -3.72 10.57
C PHE A 371 8.03 -3.32 11.96
N ARG A 372 9.30 -3.58 12.27
CA ARG A 372 9.86 -3.27 13.59
C ARG A 372 10.15 -1.79 13.76
N GLY A 373 10.62 -1.11 12.71
CA GLY A 373 10.93 0.31 12.74
C GLY A 373 9.70 1.17 13.00
N TYR A 374 8.55 0.80 12.42
CA TYR A 374 7.33 1.63 12.49
C TYR A 374 6.25 1.11 13.44
N PHE A 375 6.05 -0.21 13.55
CA PHE A 375 4.95 -0.81 14.33
C PHE A 375 5.41 -1.50 15.61
N GLY A 376 6.72 -1.63 15.81
CA GLY A 376 7.31 -2.27 16.98
C GLY A 376 7.23 -3.80 16.99
N GLY A 377 7.85 -4.38 18.02
CA GLY A 377 8.06 -5.85 18.09
C GLY A 377 6.77 -6.66 18.23
N ARG A 378 5.76 -6.13 18.93
CA ARG A 378 4.49 -6.86 19.17
C ARG A 378 3.70 -7.03 17.88
N ALA A 379 3.44 -5.94 17.16
CA ALA A 379 2.76 -5.96 15.86
C ALA A 379 3.51 -6.83 14.85
N THR A 380 4.85 -6.72 14.82
CA THR A 380 5.70 -7.57 13.98
C THR A 380 5.49 -9.07 14.24
N ARG A 381 5.40 -9.50 15.50
CA ARG A 381 5.15 -10.91 15.84
C ARG A 381 3.77 -11.37 15.37
N TYR A 382 2.73 -10.55 15.53
CA TYR A 382 1.41 -10.88 14.98
C TYR A 382 1.43 -10.95 13.45
N ALA A 383 2.17 -10.06 12.78
CA ALA A 383 2.35 -10.10 11.33
C ALA A 383 3.04 -11.39 10.88
N LEU A 384 4.07 -11.84 11.60
CA LEU A 384 4.77 -13.11 11.34
C LEU A 384 3.85 -14.32 11.57
N LEU A 385 3.13 -14.37 12.70
CA LEU A 385 2.18 -15.44 13.01
C LEU A 385 1.09 -15.57 11.96
N ARG A 386 0.71 -14.45 11.33
CA ARG A 386 -0.28 -14.42 10.26
C ARG A 386 0.30 -14.82 8.91
N THR A 387 1.47 -14.32 8.53
CA THR A 387 1.99 -14.43 7.16
C THR A 387 2.88 -15.65 6.94
N VAL A 388 3.71 -16.03 7.92
CA VAL A 388 4.69 -17.12 7.77
C VAL A 388 4.02 -18.48 7.52
N PRO A 389 2.98 -18.92 8.26
CA PRO A 389 2.34 -20.20 7.97
C PRO A 389 1.79 -20.27 6.55
N ILE A 390 1.20 -19.16 6.08
CA ILE A 390 0.60 -19.02 4.74
C ILE A 390 1.67 -18.98 3.64
N SER A 391 2.91 -18.62 3.97
CA SER A 391 4.03 -18.56 3.03
C SER A 391 4.59 -19.94 2.68
N ILE A 392 4.37 -20.98 3.50
CA ILE A 392 4.98 -22.30 3.32
C ILE A 392 4.48 -22.98 2.03
N LEU A 393 3.19 -22.86 1.72
CA LEU A 393 2.59 -23.46 0.52
C LEU A 393 2.52 -22.45 -0.63
N PRO A 394 3.05 -22.73 -1.83
CA PRO A 394 2.92 -21.89 -3.03
C PRO A 394 1.46 -21.54 -3.38
N TYR A 395 1.23 -20.35 -3.97
CA TYR A 395 -0.13 -19.87 -4.26
C TYR A 395 -0.93 -20.82 -5.17
N ARG A 396 -0.29 -21.39 -6.20
CA ARG A 396 -0.89 -22.37 -7.13
C ARG A 396 -1.52 -23.59 -6.44
N PHE A 397 -1.03 -23.95 -5.26
CA PHE A 397 -1.52 -25.11 -4.52
C PHE A 397 -2.57 -24.76 -3.47
N LYS A 398 -2.79 -23.47 -3.18
CA LYS A 398 -3.77 -23.02 -2.18
C LYS A 398 -5.22 -23.22 -2.60
N GLN A 399 -5.48 -23.44 -3.89
CA GLN A 399 -6.83 -23.71 -4.40
C GLN A 399 -7.24 -25.18 -4.24
N ASN A 400 -6.28 -26.10 -4.05
CA ASN A 400 -6.56 -27.53 -3.93
C ASN A 400 -6.62 -27.95 -2.45
N ARG A 401 -7.78 -28.45 -2.01
CA ARG A 401 -8.03 -28.86 -0.61
C ARG A 401 -7.08 -29.96 -0.12
N LEU A 402 -6.75 -30.93 -0.97
CA LEU A 402 -5.80 -31.99 -0.63
C LEU A 402 -4.39 -31.43 -0.44
N MET A 403 -3.97 -30.52 -1.33
CA MET A 403 -2.68 -29.84 -1.22
C MET A 403 -2.59 -28.92 0.00
N LEU A 404 -3.71 -28.35 0.46
CA LEU A 404 -3.77 -27.60 1.71
C LEU A 404 -3.51 -28.50 2.93
N VAL A 405 -4.11 -29.70 2.97
CA VAL A 405 -3.89 -30.67 4.06
C VAL A 405 -2.44 -31.18 4.05
N LEU A 406 -1.94 -31.59 2.88
CA LEU A 406 -0.54 -31.99 2.71
C LEU A 406 0.42 -30.85 3.08
N GLY A 407 0.11 -29.63 2.66
CA GLY A 407 0.86 -28.42 3.01
C GLY A 407 0.89 -28.16 4.52
N ALA A 408 -0.22 -28.41 5.22
CA ALA A 408 -0.28 -28.29 6.67
C ALA A 408 0.61 -29.34 7.36
N LEU A 409 0.61 -30.60 6.90
CA LEU A 409 1.51 -31.64 7.44
C LEU A 409 2.98 -31.31 7.16
N LEU A 410 3.31 -30.92 5.93
CA LEU A 410 4.65 -30.47 5.54
C LEU A 410 5.11 -29.26 6.36
N SER A 411 4.20 -28.36 6.75
CA SER A 411 4.54 -27.19 7.55
C SER A 411 5.11 -27.53 8.92
N VAL A 412 4.68 -28.65 9.52
CA VAL A 412 5.20 -29.15 10.80
C VAL A 412 6.64 -29.63 10.62
N PHE A 413 6.92 -30.42 9.57
CA PHE A 413 8.27 -30.89 9.28
C PHE A 413 9.22 -29.74 8.90
N MET A 414 8.71 -28.75 8.17
CA MET A 414 9.48 -27.57 7.76
C MET A 414 9.64 -26.54 8.88
N LEU A 415 9.00 -26.73 10.03
CA LEU A 415 8.99 -25.74 11.11
C LEU A 415 10.39 -25.37 11.61
N PRO A 416 11.34 -26.29 11.87
CA PRO A 416 12.69 -25.93 12.31
C PRO A 416 13.41 -25.05 11.29
N LEU A 417 13.27 -25.38 10.00
CA LEU A 417 13.85 -24.59 8.91
C LEU A 417 13.19 -23.20 8.84
N VAL A 418 11.87 -23.12 8.89
CA VAL A 418 11.14 -21.84 8.84
C VAL A 418 11.50 -20.96 10.04
N VAL A 419 11.62 -21.53 11.24
CA VAL A 419 12.08 -20.82 12.44
C VAL A 419 13.49 -20.28 12.24
N PHE A 420 14.41 -21.06 11.69
CA PHE A 420 15.75 -20.60 11.34
C PHE A 420 15.73 -19.46 10.31
N GLN A 421 14.91 -19.56 9.26
CA GLN A 421 14.77 -18.52 8.25
C GLN A 421 14.22 -17.21 8.83
N VAL A 422 13.24 -17.29 9.74
CA VAL A 422 12.66 -16.14 10.47
C VAL A 422 13.70 -15.52 11.41
N TRP A 423 14.42 -16.34 12.17
CA TRP A 423 15.51 -15.86 13.03
C TRP A 423 16.60 -15.14 12.23
N LYS A 424 17.02 -15.71 11.09
CA LYS A 424 17.99 -15.09 10.19
C LYS A 424 17.49 -13.75 9.66
N SER A 425 16.23 -13.69 9.22
CA SER A 425 15.60 -12.44 8.79
C SER A 425 15.58 -11.40 9.92
N TRP A 426 15.21 -11.81 11.13
CA TRP A 426 15.16 -10.94 12.31
C TRP A 426 16.52 -10.35 12.64
N ARG A 427 17.60 -11.16 12.61
CA ARG A 427 18.97 -10.70 12.84
C ARG A 427 19.43 -9.69 11.79
N LEU A 428 19.15 -9.94 10.51
CA LEU A 428 19.50 -9.03 9.42
C LEU A 428 18.70 -7.71 9.51
N ALA A 429 17.42 -7.79 9.89
CA ALA A 429 16.61 -6.60 10.15
C ALA A 429 17.12 -5.81 11.37
N THR A 430 17.62 -6.47 12.43
CA THR A 430 18.27 -5.79 13.55
C THR A 430 19.47 -4.97 13.07
N ARG A 431 20.33 -5.55 12.22
CA ARG A 431 21.47 -4.80 11.66
C ARG A 431 21.02 -3.56 10.87
N LYS A 432 19.98 -3.68 10.03
CA LYS A 432 19.40 -2.53 9.33
C LYS A 432 18.88 -1.45 10.27
N LEU A 433 18.24 -1.85 11.37
CA LEU A 433 17.77 -0.90 12.40
C LEU A 433 18.94 -0.22 13.13
N GLU A 434 20.04 -0.94 13.36
CA GLU A 434 21.27 -0.39 13.98
C GLU A 434 22.02 0.56 13.03
N GLU A 435 22.07 0.23 11.73
CA GLU A 435 22.63 1.08 10.67
C GLU A 435 21.80 2.35 10.43
N GLY A 436 20.49 2.27 10.70
CA GLY A 436 19.54 3.36 10.47
C GLY A 436 19.05 3.46 9.01
N PRO A 437 18.10 4.37 8.77
CA PRO A 437 17.59 4.64 7.42
C PRO A 437 18.65 5.35 6.57
N MET A 438 18.67 5.04 5.27
CA MET A 438 19.49 5.70 4.26
C MET A 438 18.63 6.62 3.41
N ILE A 439 18.06 7.65 4.05
CA ILE A 439 17.19 8.66 3.43
C ILE A 439 18.04 9.90 3.14
N GLY A 440 18.07 10.34 1.89
CA GLY A 440 18.67 11.62 1.51
C GLY A 440 17.68 12.77 1.63
N GLU A 441 18.21 13.99 1.68
CA GLU A 441 17.43 15.23 1.59
C GLU A 441 17.24 15.63 0.11
N LEU A 442 16.17 16.38 -0.17
CA LEU A 442 15.88 16.94 -1.49
C LEU A 442 16.40 18.38 -1.58
#